data_AF-A0A2A5B3Z5-F1
#
_entry.id   AF-A0A2A5B3Z5-F1
#
_cell.length_a   1.000
_cell.length_b   1.000
_cell.length_c   1.000
_cell.angle_alpha   90.00
_cell.angle_beta   90.00
_cell.angle_gamma   90.00
#
_symmetry.space_group_name_H-M   'P 1'
#
loop_
_entity.id
_entity.type
_entity.pdbx_description
1 polymer ?
#
loop_
_entity_poly.entity_id
_entity_poly.type
_entity_poly.pdbx_seq_one_letter_code
_entity_poly.pdbx_strand_id
1 'polypeptide(L)'
;MESILREMRAYNIEHQILPGENTVINRILKHSVEMEPVYAELTSKLSECQQINLWDALLGVATFWNPEASKALREEKRKLFKLNREIAKCAKSLAMMIKERRDISEISGISAYEDYHFIHWVNRAGMKKPYYQVYVKKDINSLKSRFDLKYWPDNHEVVAAIGELAQENEVYETDSWTEELLSSSKCSTADYLRVILKAIEDRKENGPSAGLLPEGFRLSDNLLATLINCTLDLSSENLLSSENIKRSRQNIRDRKLAMKMED
;
A
#
# COMPACT_ATOMS: atom_id res chain seq x y z
N MET A 1 1.61 -7.43 -31.19
CA MET A 1 1.22 -6.78 -29.92
C MET A 1 -0.09 -7.32 -29.36
N GLU A 2 -1.20 -7.33 -30.10
CA GLU A 2 -2.47 -7.92 -29.61
C GLU A 2 -2.33 -9.42 -29.27
N SER A 3 -1.50 -10.15 -30.04
CA SER A 3 -1.12 -11.55 -29.76
C SER A 3 -0.54 -11.74 -28.36
N ILE A 4 0.34 -10.84 -27.91
CA ILE A 4 0.95 -10.87 -26.58
C ILE A 4 -0.13 -10.83 -25.49
N LEU A 5 -1.13 -9.95 -25.61
CA LEU A 5 -2.24 -9.88 -24.66
C LEU A 5 -3.07 -11.17 -24.64
N ARG A 6 -3.30 -11.78 -25.81
CA ARG A 6 -4.01 -13.06 -25.93
C ARG A 6 -3.24 -14.21 -25.29
N GLU A 7 -1.92 -14.24 -25.48
CA GLU A 7 -1.02 -15.23 -24.87
C GLU A 7 -0.94 -15.07 -23.35
N MET A 8 -0.75 -13.84 -22.85
CA MET A 8 -0.76 -13.54 -21.41
C MET A 8 -2.08 -13.98 -20.76
N ARG A 9 -3.23 -13.68 -21.40
CA ARG A 9 -4.54 -14.14 -20.92
C ARG A 9 -4.64 -15.66 -20.92
N ALA A 10 -4.19 -16.34 -21.98
CA ALA A 10 -4.24 -17.80 -22.06
C ALA A 10 -3.41 -18.43 -20.93
N TYR A 11 -2.19 -17.93 -20.72
CA TYR A 11 -1.31 -18.34 -19.62
C TYR A 11 -1.97 -18.16 -18.25
N ASN A 12 -2.56 -16.99 -18.00
CA ASN A 12 -3.25 -16.70 -16.74
C ASN A 12 -4.44 -17.64 -16.49
N ILE A 13 -5.22 -17.98 -17.53
CA ILE A 13 -6.35 -18.92 -17.44
C ILE A 13 -5.86 -20.34 -17.15
N GLU A 14 -4.84 -20.80 -17.88
CA GLU A 14 -4.26 -22.14 -17.70
C GLU A 14 -3.73 -22.35 -16.28
N HIS A 15 -3.07 -21.33 -15.71
CA HIS A 15 -2.47 -21.39 -14.39
C HIS A 15 -3.41 -20.93 -13.26
N GLN A 16 -4.62 -20.50 -13.58
CA GLN A 16 -5.62 -19.99 -12.61
C GLN A 16 -5.14 -18.81 -11.77
N ILE A 17 -4.40 -17.89 -12.38
CA ILE A 17 -3.84 -16.70 -11.74
C ILE A 17 -4.40 -15.40 -12.35
N LEU A 18 -4.22 -14.30 -11.63
CA LEU A 18 -4.48 -12.93 -12.09
C LEU A 18 -5.83 -12.72 -12.82
N PRO A 19 -6.97 -13.14 -12.23
CA PRO A 19 -8.29 -12.97 -12.86
C PRO A 19 -8.66 -11.49 -13.08
N GLY A 20 -8.12 -10.59 -12.27
CA GLY A 20 -8.27 -9.14 -12.45
C GLY A 20 -7.63 -8.65 -13.75
N GLU A 21 -6.40 -9.08 -14.04
CA GLU A 21 -5.73 -8.72 -15.29
C GLU A 21 -6.46 -9.29 -16.51
N ASN A 22 -6.98 -10.52 -16.41
CA ASN A 22 -7.81 -11.09 -17.48
C ASN A 22 -9.04 -10.23 -17.80
N THR A 23 -9.62 -9.57 -16.79
CA THR A 23 -10.73 -8.63 -16.98
C THR A 23 -10.28 -7.40 -17.75
N VAL A 24 -9.12 -6.83 -17.40
CA VAL A 24 -8.53 -5.71 -18.12
C VAL A 24 -8.18 -6.09 -19.57
N ILE A 25 -7.53 -7.24 -19.78
CA ILE A 25 -7.19 -7.73 -21.11
C ILE A 25 -8.45 -7.86 -21.97
N ASN A 26 -9.55 -8.41 -21.43
CA ASN A 26 -10.80 -8.51 -22.17
C ASN A 26 -11.37 -7.14 -22.57
N ARG A 27 -11.26 -6.11 -21.71
CA ARG A 27 -11.68 -4.73 -22.06
C ARG A 27 -10.81 -4.18 -23.18
N ILE A 28 -9.50 -4.33 -23.09
CA ILE A 28 -8.57 -3.87 -24.13
C ILE A 28 -8.86 -4.57 -25.47
N LEU A 29 -9.06 -5.89 -25.47
CA LEU A 29 -9.36 -6.67 -26.67
C LEU A 29 -10.73 -6.34 -27.28
N LYS A 30 -11.69 -5.88 -26.48
CA LYS A 30 -13.00 -5.41 -26.95
C LYS A 30 -12.87 -4.09 -27.75
N HIS A 31 -11.89 -3.25 -27.38
CA HIS A 31 -11.56 -1.98 -28.03
C HIS A 31 -10.35 -2.10 -28.96
N SER A 32 -10.24 -3.22 -29.68
CA SER A 32 -9.05 -3.54 -30.48
C SER A 32 -8.79 -2.51 -31.60
N VAL A 33 -9.85 -1.94 -32.18
CA VAL A 33 -9.76 -0.93 -33.25
C VAL A 33 -9.19 0.37 -32.69
N GLU A 34 -9.69 0.83 -31.55
CA GLU A 34 -9.19 2.02 -30.87
C GLU A 34 -7.72 1.84 -30.44
N MET A 35 -7.34 0.63 -30.06
CA MET A 35 -6.00 0.28 -29.59
C MET A 35 -4.97 0.05 -30.71
N GLU A 36 -5.39 -0.09 -31.97
CA GLU A 36 -4.49 -0.29 -33.12
C GLU A 36 -3.33 0.72 -33.18
N PRO A 37 -3.55 2.05 -33.08
CA PRO A 37 -2.45 3.00 -33.10
C PRO A 37 -1.51 2.85 -31.89
N VAL A 38 -2.02 2.45 -30.73
CA VAL A 38 -1.19 2.18 -29.54
C VAL A 38 -0.27 0.98 -29.80
N TYR A 39 -0.82 -0.10 -30.36
CA TYR A 39 -0.05 -1.28 -30.73
C TYR A 39 1.03 -0.97 -31.78
N ALA A 40 0.72 -0.13 -32.76
CA ALA A 40 1.67 0.30 -33.78
C ALA A 40 2.84 1.12 -33.19
N GLU A 41 2.54 2.11 -32.32
CA GLU A 41 3.59 2.91 -31.65
C GLU A 41 4.48 2.03 -30.76
N LEU A 42 3.90 1.10 -30.00
CA LEU A 42 4.67 0.21 -29.15
C LEU A 42 5.54 -0.76 -29.97
N THR A 43 4.99 -1.35 -31.03
CA THR A 43 5.73 -2.29 -31.90
C THR A 43 6.88 -1.61 -32.63
N SER A 44 6.72 -0.34 -33.02
CA SER A 44 7.78 0.44 -33.68
C SER A 44 8.90 0.89 -32.75
N LYS A 45 8.66 0.95 -31.43
CA LYS A 45 9.62 1.48 -30.45
C LYS A 45 10.25 0.42 -29.55
N LEU A 46 9.62 -0.75 -29.40
CA LEU A 46 10.00 -1.74 -28.40
C LEU A 46 10.17 -3.13 -29.01
N SER A 47 11.15 -3.88 -28.51
CA SER A 47 11.27 -5.32 -28.76
C SER A 47 10.16 -6.11 -28.07
N GLU A 48 9.93 -7.36 -28.49
CA GLU A 48 8.89 -8.20 -27.88
C GLU A 48 9.08 -8.39 -26.36
N CYS A 49 10.31 -8.59 -25.88
CA CYS A 49 10.60 -8.69 -24.44
C CYS A 49 10.25 -7.38 -23.69
N GLN A 50 10.53 -6.23 -24.29
CA GLN A 50 10.18 -4.92 -23.73
C GLN A 50 8.66 -4.68 -23.75
N GLN A 51 7.98 -5.15 -24.80
CA GLN A 51 6.53 -5.11 -24.92
C GLN A 51 5.85 -5.94 -23.82
N ILE A 52 6.33 -7.17 -23.57
CA ILE A 52 5.84 -8.03 -22.48
C ILE A 52 6.05 -7.35 -21.12
N ASN A 53 7.26 -6.83 -20.86
CA ASN A 53 7.58 -6.16 -19.61
C ASN A 53 6.72 -4.91 -19.37
N LEU A 54 6.42 -4.14 -20.42
CA LEU A 54 5.52 -3.00 -20.34
C LEU A 54 4.08 -3.42 -20.08
N TRP A 55 3.58 -4.46 -20.75
CA TRP A 55 2.21 -4.94 -20.55
C TRP A 55 1.99 -5.51 -19.16
N ASP A 56 2.94 -6.27 -18.62
CA ASP A 56 2.94 -6.71 -17.22
C ASP A 56 2.71 -5.53 -16.26
N ALA A 57 3.44 -4.43 -16.46
CA ALA A 57 3.26 -3.22 -15.67
C ALA A 57 1.89 -2.56 -15.87
N LEU A 58 1.47 -2.36 -17.12
CA LEU A 58 0.23 -1.65 -17.45
C LEU A 58 -1.02 -2.43 -17.01
N LEU A 59 -1.02 -3.76 -17.13
CA LEU A 59 -2.10 -4.62 -16.67
C LEU A 59 -2.17 -4.63 -15.13
N GLY A 60 -1.02 -4.69 -14.45
CA GLY A 60 -0.95 -4.54 -13.00
C GLY A 60 -1.53 -3.20 -12.55
N VAL A 61 -1.10 -2.08 -13.14
CA VAL A 61 -1.61 -0.74 -12.85
C VAL A 61 -3.12 -0.64 -13.06
N ALA A 62 -3.62 -1.11 -14.21
CA ALA A 62 -5.05 -1.11 -14.53
C ALA A 62 -5.89 -1.99 -13.58
N THR A 63 -5.29 -3.05 -13.06
CA THR A 63 -5.98 -4.00 -12.17
C THR A 63 -6.02 -3.49 -10.74
N PHE A 64 -4.89 -3.05 -10.19
CA PHE A 64 -4.75 -2.81 -8.75
C PHE A 64 -4.67 -1.31 -8.37
N TRP A 65 -4.38 -0.40 -9.31
CA TRP A 65 -4.25 1.04 -9.06
C TRP A 65 -5.24 1.90 -9.86
N ASN A 66 -6.35 1.30 -10.32
CA ASN A 66 -7.43 2.04 -11.00
C ASN A 66 -8.18 3.01 -10.05
N PRO A 67 -9.06 3.89 -10.56
CA PRO A 67 -9.76 4.89 -9.74
C PRO A 67 -10.60 4.30 -8.58
N GLU A 68 -11.22 3.14 -8.77
CA GLU A 68 -11.99 2.48 -7.71
C GLU A 68 -11.06 1.96 -6.60
N ALA A 69 -9.97 1.31 -6.98
CA ALA A 69 -8.93 0.86 -6.05
C ALA A 69 -8.29 2.05 -5.31
N SER A 70 -8.03 3.16 -5.99
CA SER A 70 -7.55 4.41 -5.37
C SER A 70 -8.50 4.91 -4.28
N LYS A 71 -9.80 4.94 -4.56
CA LYS A 71 -10.80 5.35 -3.57
C LYS A 71 -10.82 4.41 -2.36
N ALA A 72 -10.74 3.10 -2.60
CA ALA A 72 -10.70 2.08 -1.54
C ALA A 72 -9.44 2.23 -0.66
N LEU A 73 -8.24 2.30 -1.26
CA LEU A 73 -6.97 2.47 -0.55
C LEU A 73 -6.96 3.74 0.30
N ARG A 74 -7.49 4.86 -0.21
CA ARG A 74 -7.62 6.11 0.56
C ARG A 74 -8.57 5.98 1.73
N GLU A 75 -9.63 5.18 1.59
CA GLU A 75 -10.54 4.90 2.69
C GLU A 75 -9.90 4.01 3.75
N GLU A 76 -9.18 2.98 3.33
CA GLU A 76 -8.40 2.09 4.22
C GLU A 76 -7.33 2.87 4.97
N LYS A 77 -6.55 3.71 4.29
CA LYS A 77 -5.55 4.60 4.92
C LYS A 77 -6.19 5.50 5.98
N ARG A 78 -7.36 6.11 5.67
CA ARG A 78 -8.12 6.92 6.65
C ARG A 78 -8.64 6.09 7.82
N LYS A 79 -9.14 4.88 7.57
CA LYS A 79 -9.60 3.95 8.62
C LYS A 79 -8.46 3.58 9.55
N LEU A 80 -7.27 3.29 9.01
CA LEU A 80 -6.09 2.94 9.79
C LEU A 80 -5.63 4.11 10.68
N PHE A 81 -5.56 5.34 10.15
CA PHE A 81 -5.27 6.52 10.96
C PHE A 81 -6.30 6.73 12.08
N LYS A 82 -7.59 6.54 11.78
CA LYS A 82 -8.65 6.64 12.79
C LYS A 82 -8.47 5.58 13.87
N LEU A 83 -8.19 4.33 13.48
CA LEU A 83 -7.98 3.22 14.40
C LEU A 83 -6.77 3.48 15.31
N ASN A 84 -5.65 3.97 14.78
CA ASN A 84 -4.47 4.34 15.56
C ASN A 84 -4.79 5.41 16.61
N ARG A 85 -5.58 6.44 16.25
CA ARG A 85 -6.04 7.46 17.21
C ARG A 85 -6.96 6.88 18.29
N GLU A 86 -7.83 5.94 17.93
CA GLU A 86 -8.72 5.26 18.87
C GLU A 86 -7.93 4.35 19.83
N ILE A 87 -6.97 3.58 19.32
CA ILE A 87 -6.04 2.77 20.13
C ILE A 87 -5.31 3.67 21.13
N ALA A 88 -4.75 4.79 20.67
CA ALA A 88 -4.05 5.74 21.54
C ALA A 88 -4.94 6.30 22.66
N LYS A 89 -6.17 6.70 22.32
CA LYS A 89 -7.14 7.21 23.30
C LYS A 89 -7.52 6.13 24.32
N CYS A 90 -7.82 4.93 23.85
CA CYS A 90 -8.21 3.80 24.70
C CYS A 90 -7.06 3.38 25.64
N ALA A 91 -5.85 3.26 25.11
CA ALA A 91 -4.64 2.95 25.88
C ALA A 91 -4.41 4.00 26.97
N LYS A 92 -4.48 5.29 26.65
CA LYS A 92 -4.36 6.37 27.64
C LYS A 92 -5.42 6.28 28.74
N SER A 93 -6.68 6.06 28.37
CA SER A 93 -7.77 5.93 29.33
C SER A 93 -7.58 4.73 30.25
N LEU A 94 -7.22 3.57 29.68
CA LEU A 94 -6.99 2.34 30.43
C LEU A 94 -5.77 2.47 31.37
N ALA A 95 -4.69 3.11 30.90
CA ALA A 95 -3.52 3.38 31.73
C ALA A 95 -3.88 4.23 32.96
N MET A 96 -4.67 5.29 32.80
CA MET A 96 -5.14 6.11 33.93
C MET A 96 -5.97 5.29 34.93
N MET A 97 -6.90 4.46 34.45
CA MET A 97 -7.71 3.61 35.32
C MET A 97 -6.88 2.54 36.07
N ILE A 98 -5.88 1.95 35.39
CA ILE A 98 -4.97 0.98 36.02
C ILE A 98 -4.11 1.65 37.09
N LYS A 99 -3.65 2.88 36.84
CA LYS A 99 -2.91 3.68 37.82
C LYS A 99 -3.77 4.02 39.03
N GLU A 100 -4.96 4.56 38.82
CA GLU A 100 -5.90 4.89 39.91
C GLU A 100 -6.24 3.66 40.77
N ARG A 101 -6.49 2.51 40.12
CA ARG A 101 -6.72 1.24 40.85
C ARG A 101 -5.54 0.84 41.72
N ARG A 102 -4.31 1.04 41.23
CA ARG A 102 -3.08 0.78 41.99
C ARG A 102 -2.98 1.72 43.18
N ASP A 103 -3.12 3.03 42.95
CA ASP A 103 -3.00 4.07 43.98
C ASP A 103 -4.00 3.84 45.13
N ILE A 104 -5.25 3.47 44.79
CA ILE A 104 -6.25 3.06 45.80
C ILE A 104 -5.78 1.83 46.58
N SER A 105 -5.22 0.83 45.90
CA SER A 105 -4.79 -0.42 46.54
C SER A 105 -3.61 -0.23 47.50
N GLU A 106 -2.72 0.72 47.21
CA GLU A 106 -1.56 1.04 48.05
C GLU A 106 -1.98 1.77 49.35
N ILE A 107 -3.03 2.59 49.32
CA ILE A 107 -3.39 3.47 50.44
C ILE A 107 -4.54 2.91 51.29
N SER A 108 -5.47 2.15 50.70
CA SER A 108 -6.72 1.76 51.37
C SER A 108 -6.63 0.47 52.20
N GLY A 109 -5.55 -0.31 52.08
CA GLY A 109 -5.48 -1.67 52.62
C GLY A 109 -6.39 -2.67 51.90
N ILE A 110 -7.08 -2.25 50.83
CA ILE A 110 -7.94 -3.07 49.98
C ILE A 110 -7.20 -3.36 48.68
N SER A 111 -6.89 -4.63 48.41
CA SER A 111 -6.28 -5.03 47.14
C SER A 111 -7.36 -5.41 46.12
N ALA A 112 -7.32 -4.81 44.94
CA ALA A 112 -8.20 -5.14 43.83
C ALA A 112 -7.62 -6.19 42.85
N TYR A 113 -6.37 -6.65 43.02
CA TYR A 113 -5.74 -7.62 42.13
C TYR A 113 -4.33 -8.06 42.56
N GLU A 114 -3.85 -9.22 42.08
CA GLU A 114 -2.48 -9.70 42.31
C GLU A 114 -1.46 -9.32 41.20
N ASP A 115 -1.88 -8.70 40.09
CA ASP A 115 -0.93 -8.27 39.06
C ASP A 115 -0.32 -6.91 39.39
N TYR A 116 0.73 -6.93 40.19
CA TYR A 116 1.61 -5.79 40.42
C TYR A 116 2.74 -5.67 39.38
N HIS A 117 2.87 -6.64 38.46
CA HIS A 117 3.92 -6.66 37.44
C HIS A 117 3.40 -7.15 36.08
N PHE A 118 3.73 -6.44 35.01
CA PHE A 118 3.18 -6.69 33.66
C PHE A 118 3.52 -8.08 33.10
N ILE A 119 4.59 -8.72 33.59
CA ILE A 119 4.95 -10.10 33.21
C ILE A 119 3.85 -11.08 33.59
N HIS A 120 3.01 -10.79 34.59
CA HIS A 120 1.83 -11.60 34.83
C HIS A 120 0.82 -11.53 33.69
N TRP A 121 0.64 -10.38 33.04
CA TRP A 121 -0.20 -10.26 31.84
C TRP A 121 0.37 -11.07 30.69
N VAL A 122 1.69 -11.02 30.49
CA VAL A 122 2.40 -11.84 29.49
C VAL A 122 2.20 -13.33 29.76
N ASN A 123 2.40 -13.76 31.02
CA ASN A 123 2.18 -15.14 31.45
C ASN A 123 0.74 -15.59 31.19
N ARG A 124 -0.25 -14.75 31.51
CA ARG A 124 -1.68 -15.01 31.28
C ARG A 124 -1.98 -15.15 29.79
N ALA A 125 -1.49 -14.24 28.95
CA ALA A 125 -1.66 -14.31 27.49
C ALA A 125 -0.97 -15.55 26.88
N GLY A 126 0.18 -15.94 27.43
CA GLY A 126 0.97 -17.09 27.01
C GLY A 126 0.44 -18.45 27.44
N MET A 127 -0.62 -18.53 28.27
CA MET A 127 -1.11 -19.81 28.83
C MET A 127 -1.44 -20.85 27.76
N LYS A 128 -2.02 -20.42 26.63
CA LYS A 128 -2.42 -21.29 25.52
C LYS A 128 -1.33 -21.50 24.46
N LYS A 129 -0.10 -21.02 24.70
CA LYS A 129 1.00 -21.09 23.72
C LYS A 129 2.03 -22.14 24.19
N PRO A 130 2.07 -23.35 23.59
CA PRO A 130 2.94 -24.44 24.05
C PRO A 130 4.42 -24.05 24.11
N TYR A 131 4.93 -23.37 23.08
CA TYR A 131 6.32 -22.92 23.04
C TYR A 131 6.65 -21.88 24.13
N TYR A 132 5.70 -21.00 24.45
CA TYR A 132 5.89 -20.07 25.57
C TYR A 132 5.97 -20.81 26.90
N GLN A 133 5.07 -21.78 27.15
CA GLN A 133 5.05 -22.53 28.40
C GLN A 133 6.33 -23.35 28.61
N VAL A 134 6.83 -24.01 27.55
CA VAL A 134 7.98 -24.91 27.65
C VAL A 134 9.31 -24.16 27.62
N TYR A 135 9.47 -23.17 26.74
CA TYR A 135 10.78 -22.57 26.47
C TYR A 135 10.97 -21.16 27.04
N VAL A 136 9.91 -20.34 27.14
CA VAL A 136 10.05 -18.91 27.45
C VAL A 136 9.69 -18.58 28.91
N LYS A 137 8.64 -19.22 29.43
CA LYS A 137 8.03 -18.88 30.71
C LYS A 137 8.99 -19.00 31.90
N LYS A 138 9.83 -20.03 31.91
CA LYS A 138 10.79 -20.22 33.01
C LYS A 138 11.80 -19.08 33.05
N ASP A 139 12.36 -18.73 31.91
CA ASP A 139 13.43 -17.73 31.82
C ASP A 139 12.89 -16.33 32.09
N ILE A 140 11.72 -15.98 31.57
CA ILE A 140 11.11 -14.67 31.82
C ILE A 140 10.72 -14.48 33.30
N ASN A 141 10.25 -15.53 33.97
CA ASN A 141 9.98 -15.48 35.41
C ASN A 141 11.27 -15.43 36.22
N SER A 142 12.34 -16.11 35.79
CA SER A 142 13.65 -15.99 36.40
C SER A 142 14.21 -14.57 36.30
N LEU A 143 14.02 -13.89 35.16
CA LEU A 143 14.39 -12.49 34.98
C LEU A 143 13.59 -11.57 35.90
N LYS A 144 12.25 -11.75 35.93
CA LYS A 144 11.36 -11.04 36.85
C LYS A 144 11.85 -11.17 38.30
N SER A 145 12.18 -12.37 38.75
CA SER A 145 12.61 -12.62 40.13
C SER A 145 14.01 -12.08 40.45
N ARG A 146 14.86 -11.86 39.44
CA ARG A 146 16.25 -11.39 39.63
C ARG A 146 16.34 -9.89 39.94
N PHE A 147 15.39 -9.10 39.44
CA PHE A 147 15.38 -7.64 39.59
C PHE A 147 14.16 -7.19 40.37
N ASP A 148 14.35 -6.25 41.30
CA ASP A 148 13.24 -5.63 42.03
C ASP A 148 12.40 -4.71 41.12
N LEU A 149 11.26 -4.24 41.64
CA LEU A 149 10.29 -3.46 40.86
C LEU A 149 10.84 -2.14 40.30
N LYS A 150 11.93 -1.57 40.84
CA LYS A 150 12.45 -0.29 40.34
C LYS A 150 13.14 -0.39 38.98
N TYR A 151 13.41 -1.62 38.51
CA TYR A 151 14.01 -1.89 37.21
C TYR A 151 12.98 -2.19 36.11
N TRP A 152 11.71 -2.32 36.46
CA TRP A 152 10.66 -2.70 35.53
C TRP A 152 9.67 -1.55 35.37
N PRO A 153 9.08 -1.37 34.17
CA PRO A 153 7.98 -0.44 34.01
C PRO A 153 6.77 -0.91 34.80
N ASP A 154 6.00 0.06 35.24
CA ASP A 154 4.72 -0.19 35.84
C ASP A 154 3.69 -0.65 34.81
N ASN A 155 2.69 -1.40 35.27
CA ASN A 155 1.58 -1.86 34.45
C ASN A 155 0.92 -0.76 33.60
N HIS A 156 0.66 0.40 34.19
CA HIS A 156 0.02 1.50 33.49
C HIS A 156 0.94 2.14 32.46
N GLU A 157 2.25 2.16 32.69
CA GLU A 157 3.26 2.65 31.74
C GLU A 157 3.35 1.72 30.53
N VAL A 158 3.32 0.40 30.74
CA VAL A 158 3.27 -0.59 29.65
C VAL A 158 2.03 -0.39 28.78
N VAL A 159 0.86 -0.09 29.38
CA VAL A 159 -0.35 0.22 28.61
C VAL A 159 -0.25 1.57 27.91
N ALA A 160 0.33 2.59 28.55
CA ALA A 160 0.53 3.90 27.93
C ALA A 160 1.41 3.81 26.67
N ALA A 161 2.49 3.01 26.72
CA ALA A 161 3.38 2.76 25.60
C ALA A 161 2.65 2.17 24.37
N ILE A 162 1.60 1.37 24.55
CA ILE A 162 0.76 0.90 23.42
C ILE A 162 0.13 2.09 22.68
N GLY A 163 -0.31 3.10 23.44
CA GLY A 163 -0.91 4.30 22.87
C GLY A 163 0.12 5.20 22.19
N GLU A 164 1.31 5.33 22.75
CA GLU A 164 2.44 6.04 22.14
C GLU A 164 2.85 5.39 20.82
N LEU A 165 3.05 4.07 20.82
CA LEU A 165 3.33 3.31 19.58
C LEU A 165 2.25 3.51 18.53
N ALA A 166 0.98 3.54 18.90
CA ALA A 166 -0.10 3.80 17.96
C ALA A 166 -0.07 5.23 17.38
N GLN A 167 0.44 6.21 18.12
CA GLN A 167 0.63 7.59 17.63
C GLN A 167 1.87 7.74 16.75
N GLU A 168 2.96 7.06 17.13
CA GLU A 168 4.25 7.09 16.43
C GLU A 168 4.26 6.26 15.16
N ASN A 169 3.47 5.18 15.10
CA ASN A 169 3.40 4.32 13.92
C ASN A 169 2.88 5.12 12.72
N GLU A 170 3.81 5.54 11.86
CA GLU A 170 3.52 6.12 10.57
C GLU A 170 2.82 5.09 9.69
N VAL A 171 1.80 5.54 8.96
CA VAL A 171 1.14 4.72 7.94
C VAL A 171 1.85 4.99 6.62
N TYR A 172 2.74 4.07 6.26
CA TYR A 172 3.49 4.09 5.01
C TYR A 172 2.91 3.13 3.98
N GLU A 173 3.06 3.53 2.72
CA GLU A 173 2.80 2.71 1.54
C GLU A 173 3.91 1.67 1.37
N THR A 174 3.54 0.44 1.00
CA THR A 174 4.48 -0.68 0.88
C THR A 174 5.24 -0.71 -0.44
N ASP A 175 4.77 0.02 -1.45
CA ASP A 175 5.33 0.04 -2.80
C ASP A 175 5.22 1.44 -3.41
N SER A 176 6.13 1.72 -4.35
CA SER A 176 6.29 3.03 -5.00
C SER A 176 5.08 3.46 -5.83
N TRP A 177 4.28 2.51 -6.33
CA TRP A 177 3.11 2.79 -7.15
C TRP A 177 1.93 3.22 -6.29
N THR A 178 1.75 2.57 -5.13
CA THR A 178 0.77 2.98 -4.12
C THR A 178 1.13 4.35 -3.55
N GLU A 179 2.41 4.62 -3.28
CA GLU A 179 2.88 5.93 -2.86
C GLU A 179 2.56 7.02 -3.91
N GLU A 180 2.91 6.78 -5.18
CA GLU A 180 2.63 7.73 -6.26
C GLU A 180 1.12 7.94 -6.46
N LEU A 181 0.30 6.90 -6.31
CA LEU A 181 -1.16 6.98 -6.38
C LEU A 181 -1.71 7.90 -5.28
N LEU A 182 -1.21 7.74 -4.05
CA LEU A 182 -1.71 8.43 -2.85
C LEU A 182 -1.05 9.79 -2.58
N SER A 183 -0.01 10.15 -3.34
CA SER A 183 0.70 11.45 -3.26
C SER A 183 -0.19 12.69 -3.41
N SER A 184 -1.36 12.56 -4.06
CA SER A 184 -2.35 13.64 -4.16
C SER A 184 -3.43 13.51 -3.10
N SER A 185 -4.02 14.60 -2.62
CA SER A 185 -5.15 14.55 -1.69
C SER A 185 -6.48 14.18 -2.33
N LYS A 186 -6.62 14.32 -3.65
CA LYS A 186 -7.88 14.12 -4.39
C LYS A 186 -7.77 12.93 -5.32
N CYS A 187 -8.71 11.98 -5.18
CA CYS A 187 -8.89 10.89 -6.13
C CYS A 187 -9.29 11.43 -7.51
N SER A 188 -8.48 11.17 -8.53
CA SER A 188 -8.77 11.61 -9.90
C SER A 188 -8.11 10.70 -10.94
N THR A 189 -8.55 10.79 -12.19
CA THR A 189 -7.90 10.08 -13.31
C THR A 189 -6.44 10.51 -13.51
N ALA A 190 -6.06 11.69 -13.04
CA ALA A 190 -4.67 12.13 -13.02
C ALA A 190 -3.80 11.30 -12.06
N ASP A 191 -4.37 10.68 -11.03
CA ASP A 191 -3.65 9.74 -10.15
C ASP A 191 -3.30 8.47 -10.91
N TYR A 192 -4.27 7.91 -11.64
CA TYR A 192 -4.06 6.74 -12.48
C TYR A 192 -2.98 7.00 -13.55
N LEU A 193 -3.02 8.17 -14.20
CA LEU A 193 -1.97 8.59 -15.13
C LEU A 193 -0.60 8.69 -14.44
N ARG A 194 -0.51 9.23 -13.21
CA ARG A 194 0.77 9.30 -12.48
C ARG A 194 1.35 7.91 -12.25
N VAL A 195 0.52 6.95 -11.83
CA VAL A 195 0.96 5.57 -11.62
C VAL A 195 1.40 4.93 -12.94
N ILE A 196 0.67 5.11 -14.05
CA ILE A 196 1.11 4.64 -15.37
C ILE A 196 2.48 5.20 -15.73
N LEU A 197 2.68 6.50 -15.57
CA LEU A 197 3.96 7.14 -15.89
C LEU A 197 5.07 6.63 -14.97
N LYS A 198 4.80 6.47 -13.67
CA LYS A 198 5.75 5.91 -12.71
C LYS A 198 6.11 4.46 -13.05
N ALA A 199 5.13 3.64 -13.41
CA ALA A 199 5.36 2.27 -13.86
C ALA A 199 6.22 2.23 -15.14
N ILE A 200 6.00 3.12 -16.11
CA ILE A 200 6.85 3.22 -17.29
C ILE A 200 8.29 3.60 -16.93
N GLU A 201 8.49 4.61 -16.07
CA GLU A 201 9.83 4.99 -15.63
C GLU A 201 10.50 3.86 -14.84
N ASP A 202 9.78 3.19 -13.93
CA ASP A 202 10.29 2.06 -13.17
C ASP A 202 10.73 0.91 -14.10
N ARG A 203 10.03 0.65 -15.22
CA ARG A 203 10.45 -0.39 -16.18
C ARG A 203 11.66 -0.02 -17.04
N LYS A 204 12.16 1.22 -16.97
CA LYS A 204 13.46 1.61 -17.56
C LYS A 204 14.64 1.26 -16.67
N GLU A 205 14.43 1.26 -15.35
CA GLU A 205 15.49 1.06 -14.35
C GLU A 205 15.41 -0.32 -13.69
N ASN A 206 14.18 -0.80 -13.46
CA ASN A 206 13.82 -1.96 -12.66
C ASN A 206 13.03 -2.95 -13.52
N GLY A 207 13.74 -3.85 -14.20
CA GLY A 207 13.16 -4.91 -15.01
C GLY A 207 14.19 -5.97 -15.41
N PRO A 208 13.75 -7.08 -16.01
CA PRO A 208 14.68 -8.08 -16.56
C PRO A 208 15.59 -7.39 -17.58
N SER A 209 16.90 -7.70 -17.57
CA SER A 209 17.88 -7.01 -18.42
C SER A 209 17.48 -6.98 -19.92
N ALA A 210 16.88 -8.05 -20.43
CA ALA A 210 16.39 -8.13 -21.81
C ALA A 210 15.07 -7.38 -22.08
N GLY A 211 14.33 -7.01 -21.03
CA GLY A 211 13.03 -6.33 -21.08
C GLY A 211 13.06 -4.87 -20.61
N LEU A 212 14.21 -4.33 -20.21
CA LEU A 212 14.34 -2.92 -19.80
C LEU A 212 13.91 -2.00 -20.94
N LEU A 213 13.06 -1.02 -20.60
CA LEU A 213 12.61 -0.03 -21.57
C LEU A 213 13.76 0.94 -21.92
N PRO A 214 13.84 1.42 -23.17
CA PRO A 214 14.82 2.44 -23.54
C PRO A 214 14.67 3.69 -22.66
N GLU A 215 15.78 4.33 -22.26
CA GLU A 215 15.78 5.51 -21.39
C GLU A 215 14.88 6.65 -21.92
N GLY A 216 14.96 6.90 -23.24
CA GLY A 216 14.14 7.89 -23.96
C GLY A 216 12.70 7.45 -24.26
N PHE A 217 12.29 6.24 -23.88
CA PHE A 217 10.96 5.73 -24.21
C PHE A 217 9.87 6.58 -23.55
N ARG A 218 8.94 7.03 -24.39
CA ARG A 218 7.74 7.77 -24.00
C ARG A 218 6.59 7.45 -24.96
N LEU A 219 5.42 7.21 -24.37
CA LEU A 219 4.17 7.22 -25.10
C LEU A 219 3.73 8.66 -25.40
N SER A 220 3.15 8.84 -26.58
CA SER A 220 2.52 10.10 -26.96
C SER A 220 1.27 10.37 -26.12
N ASP A 221 0.89 11.64 -25.97
CA ASP A 221 -0.27 12.03 -25.15
C ASP A 221 -1.58 11.45 -25.70
N ASN A 222 -1.71 11.36 -27.03
CA ASN A 222 -2.86 10.76 -27.69
C ASN A 222 -2.98 9.27 -27.34
N LEU A 223 -1.88 8.52 -27.40
CA LEU A 223 -1.93 7.08 -27.14
C LEU A 223 -2.04 6.74 -25.65
N LEU A 224 -1.53 7.60 -24.76
CA LEU A 224 -1.86 7.52 -23.35
C LEU A 224 -3.36 7.74 -23.09
N ALA A 225 -3.99 8.69 -23.79
CA ALA A 225 -5.42 8.93 -23.67
C ALA A 225 -6.21 7.69 -24.10
N THR A 226 -5.91 7.14 -25.29
CA THR A 226 -6.50 5.89 -25.79
C THR A 226 -6.31 4.74 -24.80
N LEU A 227 -5.08 4.50 -24.34
CA LEU A 227 -4.78 3.43 -23.39
C LEU A 227 -5.60 3.55 -22.10
N ILE A 228 -5.70 4.76 -21.52
CA ILE A 228 -6.47 4.99 -20.30
C ILE A 228 -7.97 4.77 -20.55
N ASN A 229 -8.49 5.31 -21.66
CA ASN A 229 -9.90 5.16 -22.04
C ASN A 229 -10.27 3.68 -22.19
N CYS A 230 -9.42 2.86 -22.83
CA CYS A 230 -9.68 1.44 -23.06
C CYS A 230 -9.45 0.57 -21.81
N THR A 231 -8.45 0.88 -20.98
CA THR A 231 -8.19 0.13 -19.73
C THR A 231 -9.27 0.37 -18.68
N LEU A 232 -9.80 1.60 -18.60
CA LEU A 232 -10.87 1.97 -17.68
C LEU A 232 -12.29 1.80 -18.26
N ASP A 233 -12.41 1.45 -19.55
CA ASP A 233 -13.70 1.34 -20.28
C ASP A 233 -14.57 2.60 -20.11
N LEU A 234 -13.98 3.79 -20.30
CA LEU A 234 -14.65 5.06 -20.10
C LEU A 234 -15.76 5.27 -21.15
N SER A 235 -16.91 5.79 -20.71
CA SER A 235 -17.99 6.17 -21.61
C SER A 235 -17.60 7.37 -22.49
N SER A 236 -18.28 7.52 -23.63
CA SER A 236 -18.04 8.60 -24.61
C SER A 236 -18.04 10.01 -24.00
N GLU A 237 -18.83 10.24 -22.96
CA GLU A 237 -18.93 11.51 -22.24
C GLU A 237 -17.73 11.82 -21.35
N ASN A 238 -16.96 10.79 -20.96
CA ASN A 238 -15.85 10.89 -20.01
C ASN A 238 -14.49 10.58 -20.65
N LEU A 239 -14.43 10.45 -21.98
CA LEU A 239 -13.18 10.15 -22.68
C LEU A 239 -12.14 11.23 -22.42
N LEU A 240 -10.93 10.80 -22.10
CA LEU A 240 -9.79 11.69 -22.04
C LEU A 240 -9.32 12.03 -23.44
N SER A 241 -8.98 13.29 -23.66
CA SER A 241 -8.29 13.77 -24.86
C SER A 241 -6.78 13.87 -24.65
N SER A 242 -6.05 13.99 -25.76
CA SER A 242 -4.62 14.35 -25.76
C SER A 242 -4.32 15.60 -24.94
N GLU A 243 -5.17 16.63 -25.03
CA GLU A 243 -5.04 17.88 -24.30
C GLU A 243 -5.18 17.68 -22.79
N ASN A 244 -6.10 16.80 -22.35
CA ASN A 244 -6.24 16.45 -20.95
C ASN A 244 -4.95 15.79 -20.42
N ILE A 245 -4.41 14.82 -21.17
CA ILE A 245 -3.16 14.13 -20.81
C ILE A 245 -1.98 15.10 -20.77
N LYS A 246 -1.81 15.93 -21.79
CA LYS A 246 -0.73 16.91 -21.90
C LYS A 246 -0.73 17.86 -20.70
N ARG A 247 -1.89 18.41 -20.34
CA ARG A 247 -2.05 19.28 -19.17
C ARG A 247 -1.69 18.56 -17.87
N SER A 248 -2.17 17.33 -17.70
CA SER A 248 -1.85 16.52 -16.52
C SER A 248 -0.35 16.21 -16.43
N ARG A 249 0.31 15.85 -17.53
CA ARG A 249 1.77 15.64 -17.58
C ARG A 249 2.56 16.88 -17.21
N GLN A 250 2.14 18.06 -17.68
CA GLN A 250 2.78 19.31 -17.32
C GLN A 250 2.67 19.56 -15.81
N ASN A 251 1.47 19.44 -15.25
CA ASN A 251 1.25 19.61 -13.81
C ASN A 251 2.08 18.62 -12.96
N ILE A 252 2.23 17.37 -13.42
CA ILE A 252 3.05 16.36 -12.75
C ILE A 252 4.53 16.78 -12.75
N ARG A 253 5.04 17.31 -13.87
CA ARG A 253 6.42 17.81 -13.97
C ARG A 253 6.66 19.01 -13.07
N ASP A 254 5.75 19.98 -13.08
CA ASP A 254 5.88 21.19 -12.27
C ASP A 254 5.88 20.85 -10.78
N ARG A 255 5.05 19.89 -10.35
CA ARG A 255 5.09 19.38 -8.97
C ARG A 255 6.42 18.71 -8.62
N LYS A 256 6.95 17.84 -9.49
CA LYS A 256 8.25 17.18 -9.26
C LYS A 256 9.40 18.19 -9.19
N LEU A 257 9.33 19.28 -9.96
CA LEU A 257 10.30 20.37 -9.90
C LEU A 257 10.19 21.15 -8.58
N ALA A 258 8.97 21.48 -8.15
CA ALA A 258 8.75 22.18 -6.88
C ALA A 258 9.28 21.36 -5.69
N MET A 259 8.98 20.06 -5.63
CA MET A 259 9.48 19.18 -4.55
C MET A 259 11.02 19.14 -4.50
N LYS A 260 11.70 19.07 -5.65
CA LYS A 260 13.17 19.10 -5.72
C LYS A 260 13.82 20.43 -5.34
N MET A 261 13.05 21.51 -5.27
CA MET A 261 13.55 22.83 -4.85
C MET A 261 13.35 23.07 -3.35
N GLU A 262 12.53 22.24 -2.69
CA GLU A 262 12.25 22.31 -1.26
C GLU A 262 13.17 21.37 -0.43
N ASP A 263 13.84 20.41 -1.08
CA ASP A 263 14.88 19.53 -0.54
C ASP A 263 16.30 20.12 -0.72
#